data_AF-A0A2J7TIY4-F1
#
_entry.id   AF-A0A2J7TIY4-F1
#
_cell.length_a   1.000
_cell.length_b   1.000
_cell.length_c   1.000
_cell.angle_alpha   90.00
_cell.angle_beta   90.00
_cell.angle_gamma   90.00
#
_symmetry.space_group_name_H-M   'P 1'
#
loop_
_entity.id
_entity.type
_entity.pdbx_description
1 polymer ?
#
loop_
_entity_poly.entity_id
_entity_poly.type
_entity_poly.pdbx_seq_one_letter_code
_entity_poly.pdbx_strand_id
1 'polypeptide(L)'
;MRFPVLLLLLSLFAMLASGVRATEAAEGGGGGVALLIANAAYSGVPASAAVVAGAQNLARELSRLGFAVTIQSNLDRAAMRRAIDAFAAQIRPGGPALFFFAGYGVEAKGSSYLIPVDAGIWTEADVRKEGVGVDGVLAAMVKAGAKPNVMILDASRRNPFERRFRSFSAGLGVIDPPPQTLLFSAAEPGKVVGDQESESSVFIAELIKELSAPDSTADDVFNRTRLGVFRATKGQQAPVMKSTLTEPFFLSAQSSAGAGFADEAPGLEADGAAFGAPAEARPGAVFRDCAACPSLVIVPAGAFAMGSDDFDAEQPVHSVVIAKPFAMGRFEVTNTQWDACVAGGGCGGWRPQDRGASGGGAPVGEVSFVDASRYLDWLSHKTGRAYRLPSEAEWEYAARAGTTSRFWWSDEVGTDHANCRGCGGPGRPLAAGSYPANPFGLNDTAGNIAEWTADCWTASYAGAPRDGSAVVAPAGGGACKQRVVRGGSFDAGARYVRSASRFLYDAELRYYTNGFRVVRDLP
;
A
#
# COMPACT_ATOMS: atom_id res chain seq x y z
N MET A 1 94.24 2.20 5.33
CA MET A 1 94.79 1.16 4.44
C MET A 1 93.75 0.85 3.38
N ARG A 2 94.09 1.05 2.08
CA ARG A 2 93.62 0.31 0.87
C ARG A 2 92.09 0.25 0.60
N PHE A 3 91.47 0.64 -0.52
CA PHE A 3 91.81 1.05 -1.89
C PHE A 3 90.58 1.85 -2.46
N PRO A 4 90.69 2.56 -3.60
CA PRO A 4 89.78 3.64 -4.00
C PRO A 4 89.00 3.38 -5.33
N VAL A 5 88.25 4.40 -5.77
CA VAL A 5 87.84 4.75 -7.16
C VAL A 5 86.73 3.90 -7.83
N LEU A 6 85.60 4.53 -8.20
CA LEU A 6 85.35 5.05 -9.57
C LEU A 6 83.84 5.16 -9.89
N LEU A 7 83.39 6.40 -10.13
CA LEU A 7 82.16 6.71 -10.86
C LEU A 7 82.24 6.19 -12.31
N LEU A 8 81.16 5.60 -12.84
CA LEU A 8 80.78 5.85 -14.23
C LEU A 8 79.30 5.53 -14.51
N LEU A 9 78.69 6.52 -15.15
CA LEU A 9 77.33 6.60 -15.67
C LEU A 9 77.01 5.51 -16.70
N LEU A 10 75.77 5.04 -16.72
CA LEU A 10 75.01 4.79 -17.95
C LEU A 10 73.52 4.57 -17.63
N SER A 11 72.74 5.58 -17.97
CA SER A 11 71.30 5.54 -18.15
C SER A 11 70.93 4.78 -19.43
N LEU A 12 70.10 3.72 -19.33
CA LEU A 12 69.24 3.31 -20.43
C LEU A 12 67.95 2.59 -19.95
N PHE A 13 66.86 3.23 -20.34
CA PHE A 13 65.43 2.88 -20.44
C PHE A 13 64.90 1.43 -20.23
N ALA A 14 63.70 1.43 -19.61
CA ALA A 14 62.49 0.60 -19.84
C ALA A 14 62.37 -0.81 -19.22
N MET A 15 61.42 -0.95 -18.27
CA MET A 15 60.16 -1.66 -18.53
C MET A 15 59.13 -1.40 -17.43
N LEU A 16 57.87 -1.39 -17.85
CA LEU A 16 56.65 -1.10 -17.09
C LEU A 16 56.42 -2.07 -15.93
N ALA A 17 56.10 -1.52 -14.76
CA ALA A 17 55.30 -2.22 -13.76
C ALA A 17 54.26 -1.24 -13.21
N SER A 18 53.07 -1.31 -13.78
CA SER A 18 51.86 -0.68 -13.26
C SER A 18 51.56 -1.25 -11.87
N GLY A 19 51.98 -0.52 -10.84
CA GLY A 19 51.59 -0.79 -9.46
C GLY A 19 50.10 -0.49 -9.30
N VAL A 20 49.31 -1.57 -9.27
CA VAL A 20 47.90 -1.59 -8.90
C VAL A 20 47.73 -0.82 -7.59
N ARG A 21 47.06 0.34 -7.65
CA ARG A 21 46.44 0.92 -6.47
C ARG A 21 45.39 -0.08 -6.02
N ALA A 22 45.58 -0.66 -4.84
CA ALA A 22 44.51 -1.30 -4.11
C ALA A 22 43.41 -0.25 -3.94
N THR A 23 42.34 -0.41 -4.70
CA THR A 23 41.07 0.26 -4.42
C THR A 23 40.59 -0.32 -3.11
N GLU A 24 40.73 0.44 -2.03
CA GLU A 24 39.98 0.22 -0.80
C GLU A 24 38.50 0.02 -1.20
N ALA A 25 37.96 -1.13 -0.82
CA ALA A 25 36.55 -1.41 -0.95
C ALA A 25 35.81 -0.33 -0.17
N ALA A 26 35.01 0.46 -0.89
CA ALA A 26 34.07 1.37 -0.28
C ALA A 26 33.20 0.56 0.70
N GLU A 27 33.35 0.81 2.00
CA GLU A 27 32.35 0.45 2.99
C GLU A 27 31.06 1.21 2.64
N GLY A 28 30.17 0.54 1.91
CA GLY A 28 28.88 1.06 1.50
C GLY A 28 27.91 1.10 2.69
N GLY A 29 27.56 2.32 3.11
CA GLY A 29 26.56 2.57 4.15
C GLY A 29 25.14 2.16 3.76
N GLY A 30 24.37 1.71 4.76
CA GLY A 30 22.90 1.76 4.80
C GLY A 30 22.07 0.77 3.97
N GLY A 31 22.59 0.18 2.89
CA GLY A 31 21.81 -0.68 1.98
C GLY A 31 21.67 -2.14 2.42
N GLY A 32 20.48 -2.72 2.28
CA GLY A 32 20.20 -4.14 2.61
C GLY A 32 20.87 -5.14 1.66
N VAL A 33 20.66 -6.44 1.90
CA VAL A 33 21.11 -7.51 1.00
C VAL A 33 19.94 -8.09 0.20
N ALA A 34 20.15 -8.48 -1.05
CA ALA A 34 19.12 -9.09 -1.88
C ALA A 34 19.61 -10.36 -2.59
N LEU A 35 18.81 -11.43 -2.57
CA LEU A 35 19.00 -12.64 -3.37
C LEU A 35 17.87 -12.79 -4.38
N LEU A 36 18.22 -12.82 -5.66
CA LEU A 36 17.30 -13.03 -6.77
C LEU A 36 17.61 -14.39 -7.41
N ILE A 37 16.64 -15.31 -7.39
CA ILE A 37 16.75 -16.61 -8.07
C ILE A 37 15.78 -16.64 -9.26
N ALA A 38 16.30 -16.91 -10.46
CA ALA A 38 15.52 -17.03 -11.69
C ALA A 38 15.68 -18.42 -12.32
N ASN A 39 14.70 -19.29 -12.12
CA ASN A 39 14.71 -20.63 -12.71
C ASN A 39 13.84 -20.66 -13.95
N ALA A 40 14.45 -20.91 -15.10
CA ALA A 40 13.80 -20.86 -16.41
C ALA A 40 14.05 -22.11 -17.28
N ALA A 41 15.14 -22.85 -17.06
CA ALA A 41 15.56 -24.00 -17.88
C ALA A 41 15.24 -25.33 -17.21
N TYR A 42 13.95 -25.68 -17.12
CA TYR A 42 13.50 -26.94 -16.51
C TYR A 42 13.59 -28.10 -17.50
N SER A 43 13.89 -29.30 -16.99
CA SER A 43 13.91 -30.51 -17.82
C SER A 43 12.54 -30.77 -18.48
N GLY A 44 12.53 -30.86 -19.81
CA GLY A 44 11.31 -31.13 -20.59
C GLY A 44 10.43 -29.90 -20.86
N VAL A 45 10.90 -28.70 -20.56
CA VAL A 45 10.18 -27.43 -20.76
C VAL A 45 11.07 -26.47 -21.55
N PRO A 46 10.57 -25.79 -22.58
CA PRO A 46 11.34 -24.76 -23.27
C PRO A 46 11.82 -23.68 -22.30
N ALA A 47 13.11 -23.36 -22.34
CA ALA A 47 13.68 -22.35 -21.46
C ALA A 47 13.12 -20.96 -21.77
N SER A 48 12.81 -20.18 -20.72
CA SER A 48 12.29 -18.82 -20.86
C SER A 48 13.37 -17.76 -20.62
N ALA A 49 13.91 -17.17 -21.69
CA ALA A 49 14.86 -16.05 -21.57
C ALA A 49 14.25 -14.83 -20.85
N ALA A 50 12.94 -14.63 -20.99
CA ALA A 50 12.16 -13.58 -20.35
C ALA A 50 12.25 -13.60 -18.82
N VAL A 51 12.23 -14.80 -18.20
CA VAL A 51 12.31 -14.97 -16.74
C VAL A 51 13.66 -14.49 -16.22
N VAL A 52 14.75 -14.88 -16.89
CA VAL A 52 16.11 -14.47 -16.52
C VAL A 52 16.31 -12.97 -16.76
N ALA A 53 15.84 -12.44 -17.89
CA ALA A 53 15.92 -11.01 -18.21
C ALA A 53 15.15 -10.16 -17.18
N GLY A 54 13.94 -10.58 -16.78
CA GLY A 54 13.14 -9.89 -15.76
C GLY A 54 13.87 -9.78 -14.42
N ALA A 55 14.47 -10.87 -13.93
CA ALA A 55 15.26 -10.87 -12.70
C ALA A 55 16.50 -9.97 -12.80
N GLN A 56 17.18 -9.97 -13.94
CA GLN A 56 18.33 -9.09 -14.18
C GLN A 56 17.92 -7.60 -14.19
N ASN A 57 16.75 -7.28 -14.74
CA ASN A 57 16.23 -5.91 -14.75
C ASN A 57 15.88 -5.45 -13.33
N LEU A 58 15.19 -6.30 -12.55
CA LEU A 58 14.88 -6.02 -11.15
C LEU A 58 16.14 -5.85 -10.31
N ALA A 59 17.17 -6.68 -10.54
CA ALA A 59 18.44 -6.57 -9.83
C ALA A 59 19.12 -5.22 -10.05
N ARG A 60 19.15 -4.72 -11.29
CA ARG A 60 19.74 -3.40 -11.58
C ARG A 60 19.04 -2.30 -10.83
N GLU A 61 17.71 -2.38 -10.73
CA GLU A 61 16.92 -1.40 -9.98
C GLU A 61 17.17 -1.49 -8.47
N LEU A 62 17.22 -2.70 -7.90
CA LEU A 62 17.55 -2.89 -6.49
C LEU A 62 18.98 -2.43 -6.15
N SER A 63 19.94 -2.67 -7.03
CA SER A 63 21.30 -2.13 -6.88
C SER A 63 21.32 -0.60 -6.92
N ARG A 64 20.51 0.03 -7.77
CA ARG A 64 20.35 1.50 -7.82
C ARG A 64 19.79 2.05 -6.51
N LEU A 65 18.92 1.29 -5.85
CA LEU A 65 18.34 1.63 -4.55
C LEU A 65 19.29 1.36 -3.36
N GLY A 66 20.45 0.73 -3.61
CA GLY A 66 21.51 0.53 -2.63
C GLY A 66 21.61 -0.89 -2.08
N PHE A 67 20.83 -1.85 -2.57
CA PHE A 67 20.96 -3.24 -2.14
C PHE A 67 22.26 -3.88 -2.65
N ALA A 68 22.90 -4.68 -1.81
CA ALA A 68 23.91 -5.64 -2.26
C ALA A 68 23.21 -6.85 -2.90
N VAL A 69 23.10 -6.84 -4.23
CA VAL A 69 22.31 -7.83 -4.98
C VAL A 69 23.16 -9.01 -5.45
N THR A 70 22.73 -10.22 -5.10
CA THR A 70 23.19 -11.49 -5.69
C THR A 70 22.11 -12.06 -6.60
N ILE A 71 22.43 -12.32 -7.86
CA ILE A 71 21.51 -12.96 -8.82
C ILE A 71 22.05 -14.34 -9.16
N GLN A 72 21.17 -15.34 -9.18
CA GLN A 72 21.48 -16.70 -9.61
C GLN A 72 20.38 -17.21 -10.53
N SER A 73 20.74 -18.04 -11.52
CA SER A 73 19.79 -18.55 -12.50
C SER A 73 19.91 -20.05 -12.68
N ASN A 74 18.79 -20.71 -12.95
CA ASN A 74 18.70 -22.13 -13.27
C ASN A 74 19.38 -23.04 -12.24
N LEU A 75 19.10 -22.79 -10.97
CA LEU A 75 19.69 -23.51 -9.87
C LEU A 75 18.99 -24.86 -9.67
N ASP A 76 19.81 -25.91 -9.53
CA ASP A 76 19.38 -27.18 -8.97
C ASP A 76 19.03 -27.03 -7.48
N ARG A 77 18.39 -28.05 -6.89
CA ARG A 77 17.92 -27.99 -5.51
C ARG A 77 19.04 -27.71 -4.52
N ALA A 78 20.18 -28.38 -4.67
CA ALA A 78 21.32 -28.24 -3.77
C ALA A 78 21.94 -26.84 -3.88
N ALA A 79 22.00 -26.29 -5.09
CA ALA A 79 22.49 -24.95 -5.39
C ALA A 79 21.54 -23.87 -4.86
N MET A 80 20.21 -24.04 -4.99
CA MET A 80 19.23 -23.14 -4.36
C MET A 80 19.45 -23.08 -2.85
N ARG A 81 19.59 -24.25 -2.19
CA ARG A 81 19.82 -24.29 -0.74
C ARG A 81 21.11 -23.60 -0.35
N ARG A 82 22.23 -23.87 -1.05
CA ARG A 82 23.50 -23.18 -0.82
C ARG A 82 23.39 -21.66 -1.03
N ALA A 83 22.65 -21.21 -2.05
CA ALA A 83 22.44 -19.79 -2.31
C ALA A 83 21.64 -19.11 -1.19
N ILE A 84 20.57 -19.76 -0.69
CA ILE A 84 19.78 -19.27 0.45
C ILE A 84 20.63 -19.22 1.72
N ASP A 85 21.41 -20.26 2.01
CA ASP A 85 22.26 -20.31 3.19
C ASP A 85 23.37 -19.22 3.11
N ALA A 86 23.96 -19.02 1.93
CA ALA A 86 24.95 -17.96 1.69
C ALA A 86 24.34 -16.55 1.81
N PHE A 87 23.12 -16.36 1.31
CA PHE A 87 22.38 -15.11 1.47
C PHE A 87 22.06 -14.83 2.94
N ALA A 88 21.57 -15.83 3.67
CA ALA A 88 21.28 -15.71 5.10
C ALA A 88 22.54 -15.33 5.90
N ALA A 89 23.71 -15.83 5.51
CA ALA A 89 24.99 -15.45 6.14
C ALA A 89 25.42 -14.00 5.86
N GLN A 90 24.91 -13.35 4.81
CA GLN A 90 25.19 -11.95 4.48
C GLN A 90 24.26 -10.96 5.21
N ILE A 91 23.15 -11.45 5.77
CA ILE A 91 22.18 -10.62 6.48
C ILE A 91 22.83 -10.10 7.77
N ARG A 92 22.91 -8.77 7.88
CA ARG A 92 23.27 -8.10 9.13
C ARG A 92 22.04 -8.11 10.05
N PRO A 93 22.18 -8.48 11.34
CA PRO A 93 21.06 -8.40 12.28
C PRO A 93 20.47 -6.98 12.33
N GLY A 94 19.16 -6.87 12.17
CA GLY A 94 18.45 -5.59 12.09
C GLY A 94 18.47 -4.94 10.70
N GLY A 95 19.17 -5.51 9.72
CA GLY A 95 19.25 -4.98 8.36
C GLY A 95 18.17 -5.54 7.43
N PRO A 96 17.78 -4.79 6.39
CA PRO A 96 16.82 -5.26 5.39
C PRO A 96 17.39 -6.41 4.55
N ALA A 97 16.57 -7.43 4.32
CA ALA A 97 16.91 -8.56 3.45
C ALA A 97 15.78 -8.84 2.47
N LEU A 98 16.09 -8.89 1.18
CA LEU A 98 15.13 -9.15 0.11
C LEU A 98 15.41 -10.49 -0.57
N PHE A 99 14.44 -11.38 -0.58
CA PHE A 99 14.45 -12.58 -1.39
C PHE A 99 13.44 -12.45 -2.53
N PHE A 100 13.87 -12.80 -3.73
CA PHE A 100 13.03 -12.84 -4.91
C PHE A 100 13.19 -14.16 -5.64
N PHE A 101 12.07 -14.71 -6.10
CA PHE A 101 12.07 -15.89 -6.95
C PHE A 101 11.16 -15.71 -8.16
N ALA A 102 11.68 -16.06 -9.34
CA ALA A 102 10.91 -16.22 -10.56
C ALA A 102 11.07 -17.65 -11.11
N GLY A 103 9.95 -18.32 -11.40
CA GLY A 103 9.96 -19.70 -11.86
C GLY A 103 8.61 -20.41 -11.65
N TYR A 104 8.65 -21.71 -11.38
CA TYR A 104 7.47 -22.49 -11.00
C TYR A 104 7.36 -22.60 -9.48
N GLY A 105 6.13 -22.43 -8.98
CA GLY A 105 5.74 -22.66 -7.60
C GLY A 105 4.59 -23.65 -7.53
N VAL A 106 4.55 -24.46 -6.46
CA VAL A 106 3.51 -25.46 -6.23
C VAL A 106 3.10 -25.46 -4.75
N GLU A 107 1.80 -25.50 -4.52
CA GLU A 107 1.21 -25.80 -3.22
C GLU A 107 1.11 -27.31 -3.01
N ALA A 108 1.55 -27.81 -1.86
CA ALA A 108 1.34 -29.19 -1.44
C ALA A 108 1.07 -29.27 0.08
N LYS A 109 -0.08 -29.83 0.45
CA LYS A 109 -0.60 -29.94 1.84
C LYS A 109 -0.62 -28.63 2.63
N GLY A 110 -0.98 -27.53 1.98
CA GLY A 110 -1.06 -26.20 2.59
C GLY A 110 0.28 -25.46 2.68
N SER A 111 1.36 -26.01 2.12
CA SER A 111 2.67 -25.37 2.09
C SER A 111 3.09 -25.03 0.66
N SER A 112 3.76 -23.90 0.50
CA SER A 112 4.24 -23.39 -0.78
C SER A 112 5.69 -23.80 -1.04
N TYR A 113 5.97 -24.33 -2.23
CA TYR A 113 7.31 -24.77 -2.66
C TYR A 113 7.74 -24.08 -3.94
N LEU A 114 8.99 -23.61 -3.97
CA LEU A 114 9.70 -23.13 -5.14
C LEU A 114 10.37 -24.31 -5.83
N ILE A 115 10.27 -24.40 -7.16
CA ILE A 115 10.72 -25.58 -7.90
C ILE A 115 12.13 -25.38 -8.50
N PRO A 116 13.11 -26.22 -8.15
CA PRO A 116 14.42 -26.27 -8.79
C PRO A 116 14.37 -26.79 -10.23
N VAL A 117 15.40 -26.51 -11.05
CA VAL A 117 15.41 -26.93 -12.46
C VAL A 117 15.57 -28.44 -12.67
N ASP A 118 16.15 -29.14 -11.70
CA ASP A 118 16.38 -30.59 -11.68
C ASP A 118 15.22 -31.38 -11.05
N ALA A 119 14.16 -30.71 -10.61
CA ALA A 119 13.09 -31.34 -9.85
C ALA A 119 12.32 -32.39 -10.68
N GLY A 120 12.43 -33.65 -10.26
CA GLY A 120 11.71 -34.79 -10.83
C GLY A 120 10.33 -34.97 -10.19
N ILE A 121 9.37 -34.11 -10.51
CA ILE A 121 8.06 -34.10 -9.84
C ILE A 121 7.04 -34.99 -10.58
N TRP A 122 6.62 -36.09 -9.93
CA TRP A 122 5.62 -37.04 -10.42
C TRP A 122 4.45 -37.26 -9.47
N THR A 123 4.69 -37.07 -8.16
CA THR A 123 3.73 -37.21 -7.07
C THR A 123 3.74 -35.94 -6.19
N GLU A 124 2.71 -35.74 -5.38
CA GLU A 124 2.70 -34.69 -4.33
C GLU A 124 3.87 -34.85 -3.35
N ALA A 125 4.24 -36.09 -3.03
CA ALA A 125 5.34 -36.37 -2.14
C ALA A 125 6.67 -35.88 -2.72
N ASP A 126 6.82 -35.93 -4.05
CA ASP A 126 8.00 -35.41 -4.74
C ASP A 126 8.09 -33.89 -4.65
N VAL A 127 6.98 -33.15 -4.63
CA VAL A 127 6.99 -31.68 -4.43
C VAL A 127 7.65 -31.34 -3.10
N ARG A 128 7.27 -32.04 -2.03
CA ARG A 128 7.83 -31.81 -0.68
C ARG A 128 9.27 -32.29 -0.56
N LYS A 129 9.62 -33.36 -1.29
CA LYS A 129 10.96 -33.95 -1.28
C LYS A 129 11.94 -33.16 -2.13
N GLU A 130 11.55 -32.69 -3.31
CA GLU A 130 12.42 -32.08 -4.31
C GLU A 130 12.30 -30.55 -4.36
N GLY A 131 11.19 -29.98 -3.89
CA GLY A 131 10.99 -28.53 -3.81
C GLY A 131 11.75 -27.85 -2.67
N VAL A 132 11.83 -26.52 -2.74
CA VAL A 132 12.36 -25.66 -1.67
C VAL A 132 11.19 -24.91 -1.03
N GLY A 133 10.87 -25.21 0.22
CA GLY A 133 9.72 -24.62 0.92
C GLY A 133 9.92 -23.12 1.21
N VAL A 134 8.91 -22.31 0.88
CA VAL A 134 8.91 -20.84 1.11
C VAL A 134 9.05 -20.51 2.60
N ASP A 135 8.35 -21.23 3.47
CA ASP A 135 8.42 -21.04 4.92
C ASP A 135 9.83 -21.27 5.46
N GLY A 136 10.58 -22.20 4.85
CA GLY A 136 11.98 -22.46 5.20
C GLY A 136 12.90 -21.30 4.82
N VAL A 137 12.63 -20.61 3.70
CA VAL A 137 13.38 -19.41 3.29
C VAL A 137 13.09 -18.26 4.26
N LEU A 138 11.81 -18.01 4.57
CA LEU A 138 11.41 -16.98 5.54
C LEU A 138 12.03 -17.26 6.93
N ALA A 139 11.98 -18.50 7.40
CA ALA A 139 12.58 -18.90 8.67
C ALA A 139 14.10 -18.69 8.68
N ALA A 140 14.80 -18.92 7.57
CA ALA A 140 16.23 -18.66 7.46
C ALA A 140 16.55 -17.16 7.56
N MET A 141 15.77 -16.31 6.89
CA MET A 141 15.93 -14.85 6.95
C MET A 141 15.65 -14.30 8.37
N VAL A 142 14.55 -14.75 8.99
CA VAL A 142 14.19 -14.38 10.37
C VAL A 142 15.28 -14.82 11.35
N LYS A 143 15.78 -16.06 11.21
CA LYS A 143 16.86 -16.58 12.05
C LYS A 143 18.16 -15.79 11.90
N ALA A 144 18.46 -15.30 10.70
CA ALA A 144 19.61 -14.43 10.44
C ALA A 144 19.42 -12.98 10.97
N GLY A 145 18.22 -12.65 11.47
CA GLY A 145 17.92 -11.37 12.10
C GLY A 145 17.53 -10.27 11.11
N ALA A 146 17.11 -10.62 9.89
CA ALA A 146 16.63 -9.64 8.92
C ALA A 146 15.44 -8.84 9.46
N LYS A 147 15.52 -7.51 9.33
CA LYS A 147 14.46 -6.56 9.66
C LYS A 147 14.53 -5.36 8.70
N PRO A 148 13.54 -5.19 7.82
CA PRO A 148 12.48 -6.14 7.48
C PRO A 148 12.96 -7.32 6.61
N ASN A 149 12.14 -8.38 6.59
CA ASN A 149 12.19 -9.45 5.59
C ASN A 149 11.31 -9.04 4.41
N VAL A 150 11.84 -9.05 3.18
CA VAL A 150 11.05 -8.78 1.98
C VAL A 150 11.09 -10.01 1.09
N MET A 151 9.92 -10.54 0.71
CA MET A 151 9.77 -11.76 -0.09
C MET A 151 8.90 -11.45 -1.30
N ILE A 152 9.46 -11.58 -2.51
CA ILE A 152 8.76 -11.30 -3.77
C ILE A 152 8.74 -12.59 -4.63
N LEU A 153 7.55 -13.05 -5.01
CA LEU A 153 7.35 -14.34 -5.68
C LEU A 153 6.63 -14.18 -7.03
N ASP A 154 7.35 -14.35 -8.13
CA ASP A 154 6.81 -14.53 -9.49
C ASP A 154 6.81 -16.02 -9.87
N ALA A 155 6.04 -16.81 -9.11
CA ALA A 155 6.03 -18.27 -9.18
C ALA A 155 4.69 -18.88 -9.65
N SER A 156 3.75 -18.04 -10.08
CA SER A 156 2.37 -18.43 -10.40
C SER A 156 2.18 -18.80 -11.88
N ARG A 157 3.20 -19.41 -12.49
CA ARG A 157 3.15 -19.87 -13.89
C ARG A 157 2.48 -21.22 -13.97
N ARG A 158 1.77 -21.47 -15.09
CA ARG A 158 1.15 -22.78 -15.35
C ARG A 158 2.21 -23.86 -15.28
N ASN A 159 2.03 -24.82 -14.38
CA ASN A 159 3.08 -25.78 -14.10
C ASN A 159 3.06 -26.88 -15.19
N PRO A 160 4.20 -27.18 -15.84
CA PRO A 160 4.30 -28.21 -16.88
C PRO A 160 3.96 -29.63 -16.38
N PHE A 161 4.06 -29.85 -15.07
CA PHE A 161 3.71 -31.09 -14.42
C PHE A 161 2.20 -31.22 -14.11
N GLU A 162 1.37 -30.18 -14.30
CA GLU A 162 -0.09 -30.20 -14.03
C GLU A 162 -0.80 -31.41 -14.64
N ARG A 163 -0.44 -31.81 -15.86
CA ARG A 163 -1.07 -32.95 -16.56
C ARG A 163 -0.81 -34.31 -15.89
N ARG A 164 0.21 -34.40 -15.04
CA ARG A 164 0.57 -35.61 -14.29
C ARG A 164 -0.23 -35.71 -12.98
N PHE A 165 -0.94 -34.64 -12.60
CA PHE A 165 -1.66 -34.51 -11.34
C PHE A 165 -3.15 -34.26 -11.56
N ARG A 166 -4.02 -34.94 -10.82
CA ARG A 166 -5.48 -34.74 -10.92
C ARG A 166 -6.06 -33.74 -9.90
N SER A 167 -5.28 -33.31 -8.90
CA SER A 167 -5.83 -32.69 -7.67
C SER A 167 -5.05 -31.50 -7.07
N PHE A 168 -4.02 -30.94 -7.71
CA PHE A 168 -3.29 -29.78 -7.15
C PHE A 168 -3.86 -28.44 -7.59
N SER A 169 -3.72 -27.44 -6.70
CA SER A 169 -3.85 -26.04 -7.05
C SER A 169 -2.71 -25.63 -7.99
N ALA A 170 -3.07 -24.92 -9.04
CA ALA A 170 -2.09 -24.32 -9.93
C ALA A 170 -1.44 -23.13 -9.18
N GLY A 171 -0.13 -23.16 -8.95
CA GLY A 171 0.61 -22.06 -8.28
C GLY A 171 0.82 -22.25 -6.77
N LEU A 172 1.05 -21.14 -6.07
CA LEU A 172 1.39 -21.12 -4.63
C LEU A 172 0.15 -21.15 -3.74
N GLY A 173 0.29 -21.68 -2.53
CA GLY A 173 -0.74 -21.68 -1.50
C GLY A 173 -0.76 -20.38 -0.68
N VAL A 174 -1.62 -20.36 0.34
CA VAL A 174 -1.60 -19.28 1.33
C VAL A 174 -0.27 -19.33 2.09
N ILE A 175 0.43 -18.20 2.14
CA ILE A 175 1.65 -18.03 2.94
C ILE A 175 1.32 -17.02 4.03
N ASP A 176 1.59 -17.37 5.28
CA ASP A 176 1.41 -16.49 6.43
C ASP A 176 2.78 -15.95 6.88
N PRO A 177 3.08 -14.68 6.59
CA PRO A 177 4.39 -14.12 6.86
C PRO A 177 4.65 -13.96 8.37
N PRO A 178 5.86 -14.25 8.87
CA PRO A 178 6.23 -13.97 10.25
C PRO A 178 6.30 -12.44 10.50
N PRO A 179 6.40 -11.96 11.75
CA PRO A 179 6.53 -10.53 12.05
C PRO A 179 7.70 -9.85 11.30
N GLN A 180 7.59 -8.54 11.06
CA GLN A 180 8.58 -7.77 10.29
C GLN A 180 8.86 -8.36 8.90
N THR A 181 7.81 -8.82 8.22
CA THR A 181 7.89 -9.37 6.85
C THR A 181 6.89 -8.70 5.92
N LEU A 182 7.37 -8.40 4.72
CA LEU A 182 6.58 -7.97 3.59
C LEU A 182 6.62 -9.07 2.52
N LEU A 183 5.46 -9.64 2.18
CA LEU A 183 5.31 -10.67 1.17
C LEU A 183 4.54 -10.12 -0.02
N PHE A 184 5.03 -10.34 -1.23
CA PHE A 184 4.37 -9.94 -2.46
C PHE A 184 4.41 -11.05 -3.52
N SER A 185 3.24 -11.57 -3.87
CA SER A 185 3.06 -12.66 -4.83
C SER A 185 2.40 -12.15 -6.10
N ALA A 186 2.87 -12.61 -7.26
CA ALA A 186 2.36 -12.22 -8.57
C ALA A 186 0.90 -12.64 -8.83
N ALA A 187 0.36 -13.60 -8.07
CA ALA A 187 -1.04 -14.02 -8.15
C ALA A 187 -1.60 -14.46 -6.80
N GLU A 188 -2.93 -14.58 -6.75
CA GLU A 188 -3.68 -15.12 -5.62
C GLU A 188 -3.33 -16.60 -5.32
N PRO A 189 -3.53 -17.05 -4.07
CA PRO A 189 -3.37 -18.45 -3.71
C PRO A 189 -4.15 -19.39 -4.62
N GLY A 190 -3.48 -20.41 -5.14
CA GLY A 190 -4.03 -21.44 -6.02
C GLY A 190 -4.43 -20.95 -7.42
N LYS A 191 -4.00 -19.75 -7.82
CA LYS A 191 -4.17 -19.22 -9.17
C LYS A 191 -2.86 -19.24 -9.93
N VAL A 192 -2.96 -19.53 -11.23
CA VAL A 192 -1.89 -19.29 -12.20
C VAL A 192 -2.25 -18.14 -13.13
N VAL A 193 -1.24 -17.39 -13.51
CA VAL A 193 -1.31 -16.38 -14.55
C VAL A 193 -1.17 -17.10 -15.89
N GLY A 194 -2.13 -16.90 -16.79
CA GLY A 194 -2.06 -17.46 -18.14
C GLY A 194 -0.87 -16.86 -18.89
N ASP A 195 -0.16 -17.71 -19.65
CA ASP A 195 0.91 -17.27 -20.54
C ASP A 195 0.31 -16.41 -21.66
N GLN A 196 0.07 -15.13 -21.41
CA GLN A 196 0.06 -14.18 -22.51
C GLN A 196 1.49 -14.15 -23.04
N GLU A 197 1.64 -14.37 -24.34
CA GLU A 197 2.89 -14.48 -25.09
C GLU A 197 3.74 -13.18 -25.08
N SER A 198 3.80 -12.43 -23.97
CA SER A 198 4.70 -11.31 -23.83
C SER A 198 6.07 -11.80 -23.38
N GLU A 199 7.12 -11.32 -24.06
CA GLU A 199 8.54 -11.56 -23.77
C GLU A 199 8.99 -11.08 -22.36
N SER A 200 8.08 -10.62 -21.50
CA SER A 200 8.35 -10.16 -20.13
C SER A 200 7.16 -10.36 -19.19
N SER A 201 7.44 -10.54 -17.90
CA SER A 201 6.43 -10.63 -16.83
C SER A 201 5.84 -9.24 -16.54
N VAL A 202 4.53 -9.04 -16.76
CA VAL A 202 3.83 -7.78 -16.47
C VAL A 202 3.99 -7.39 -15.00
N PHE A 203 3.99 -8.38 -14.10
CA PHE A 203 4.24 -8.19 -12.68
C PHE A 203 5.60 -7.54 -12.40
N ILE A 204 6.66 -8.05 -13.02
CA ILE A 204 8.01 -7.50 -12.85
C ILE A 204 8.16 -6.15 -13.54
N ALA A 205 7.54 -5.97 -14.71
CA ALA A 205 7.59 -4.71 -15.43
C ALA A 205 6.96 -3.56 -14.63
N GLU A 206 5.75 -3.77 -14.08
CA GLU A 206 5.11 -2.79 -13.21
C GLU A 206 5.89 -2.62 -11.89
N LEU A 207 6.48 -3.70 -11.33
CA LEU A 207 7.32 -3.58 -10.13
C LEU A 207 8.52 -2.65 -10.34
N ILE A 208 9.27 -2.84 -11.43
CA ILE A 208 10.44 -2.02 -11.74
C ILE A 208 10.04 -0.56 -11.95
N LYS A 209 8.94 -0.33 -12.66
CA LYS A 209 8.38 1.01 -12.87
C LYS A 209 8.06 1.71 -11.55
N GLU A 210 7.47 0.99 -10.61
CA GLU A 210 7.08 1.56 -9.31
C GLU A 210 8.26 1.69 -8.33
N LEU A 211 9.29 0.84 -8.45
CA LEU A 211 10.58 0.96 -7.73
C LEU A 211 11.37 2.21 -8.16
N SER A 212 11.15 2.69 -9.38
CA SER A 212 11.81 3.88 -9.91
C SER A 212 11.28 5.18 -9.30
N ALA A 213 10.12 5.13 -8.63
CA ALA A 213 9.52 6.30 -8.00
C ALA A 213 10.30 6.70 -6.73
N PRO A 214 10.65 7.99 -6.56
CA PRO A 214 11.35 8.45 -5.36
C PRO A 214 10.48 8.31 -4.10
N ASP A 215 11.14 8.25 -2.94
CA ASP A 215 10.57 8.41 -1.60
C ASP A 215 9.31 7.55 -1.33
N SER A 216 9.34 6.30 -1.79
CA SER A 216 8.24 5.34 -1.62
C SER A 216 8.65 4.21 -0.68
N THR A 217 7.76 3.84 0.24
CA THR A 217 7.94 2.65 1.08
C THR A 217 7.76 1.39 0.24
N ALA A 218 8.23 0.25 0.75
CA ALA A 218 8.09 -1.04 0.08
C ALA A 218 6.62 -1.44 -0.09
N ASP A 219 5.77 -1.20 0.93
CA ASP A 219 4.32 -1.39 0.86
C ASP A 219 3.68 -0.58 -0.29
N ASP A 220 4.15 0.65 -0.50
CA ASP A 220 3.66 1.53 -1.56
C ASP A 220 3.98 1.04 -2.95
N VAL A 221 5.26 0.68 -3.14
CA VAL A 221 5.75 0.16 -4.40
C VAL A 221 4.93 -1.08 -4.75
N PHE A 222 4.68 -1.96 -3.79
CA PHE A 222 3.92 -3.20 -4.00
C PHE A 222 2.45 -2.92 -4.27
N ASN A 223 1.82 -1.98 -3.57
CA ASN A 223 0.43 -1.63 -3.81
C ASN A 223 0.22 -0.95 -5.17
N ARG A 224 1.09 -0.01 -5.57
CA ARG A 224 1.03 0.61 -6.90
C ARG A 224 1.30 -0.42 -7.99
N THR A 225 2.25 -1.34 -7.76
CA THR A 225 2.51 -2.47 -8.67
C THR A 225 1.26 -3.33 -8.83
N ARG A 226 0.58 -3.69 -7.73
CA ARG A 226 -0.67 -4.44 -7.76
C ARG A 226 -1.72 -3.76 -8.62
N LEU A 227 -1.92 -2.45 -8.44
CA LEU A 227 -2.88 -1.67 -9.23
C LEU A 227 -2.46 -1.57 -10.70
N GLY A 228 -1.17 -1.38 -10.98
CA GLY A 228 -0.60 -1.35 -12.34
C GLY A 228 -0.84 -2.67 -13.07
N VAL A 229 -0.52 -3.80 -12.44
CA VAL A 229 -0.73 -5.15 -12.99
C VAL A 229 -2.21 -5.42 -13.24
N PHE A 230 -3.08 -5.09 -12.28
CA PHE A 230 -4.52 -5.29 -12.44
C PHE A 230 -5.06 -4.50 -13.64
N ARG A 231 -4.62 -3.26 -13.84
CA ARG A 231 -5.01 -2.44 -15.01
C ARG A 231 -4.44 -2.98 -16.31
N ALA A 232 -3.14 -3.25 -16.36
CA ALA A 232 -2.44 -3.73 -17.55
C ALA A 232 -3.01 -5.08 -18.05
N THR A 233 -3.46 -5.92 -17.12
CA THR A 233 -4.07 -7.22 -17.43
C THR A 233 -5.60 -7.18 -17.51
N LYS A 234 -6.24 -6.00 -17.43
CA LYS A 234 -7.70 -5.83 -17.45
C LYS A 234 -8.42 -6.71 -16.41
N GLY A 235 -7.84 -6.83 -15.23
CA GLY A 235 -8.34 -7.62 -14.11
C GLY A 235 -8.06 -9.13 -14.18
N GLN A 236 -7.28 -9.59 -15.18
CA GLN A 236 -6.93 -11.02 -15.30
C GLN A 236 -5.85 -11.48 -14.30
N GLN A 237 -5.00 -10.56 -13.84
CA GLN A 237 -3.97 -10.84 -12.84
C GLN A 237 -4.13 -9.86 -11.66
N ALA A 238 -4.21 -10.42 -10.45
CA ALA A 238 -4.31 -9.67 -9.21
C ALA A 238 -3.19 -10.11 -8.25
N PRO A 239 -2.08 -9.35 -8.17
CA PRO A 239 -1.04 -9.62 -7.20
C PRO A 239 -1.55 -9.50 -5.75
N VAL A 240 -1.01 -10.34 -4.86
CA VAL A 240 -1.37 -10.35 -3.44
C VAL A 240 -0.20 -9.88 -2.61
N MET A 241 -0.47 -8.96 -1.68
CA MET A 241 0.49 -8.46 -0.72
C MET A 241 0.02 -8.77 0.70
N LYS A 242 0.96 -9.14 1.58
CA LYS A 242 0.75 -9.22 3.03
C LYS A 242 1.91 -8.51 3.72
N SER A 243 1.60 -7.69 4.73
CA SER A 243 2.59 -6.94 5.50
C SER A 243 2.37 -7.18 6.98
N THR A 244 3.46 -7.45 7.70
CA THR A 244 3.53 -7.52 9.16
C THR A 244 4.56 -6.54 9.71
N LEU A 245 4.93 -5.54 8.91
CA LEU A 245 5.84 -4.48 9.30
C LEU A 245 5.19 -3.60 10.37
N THR A 246 5.99 -3.22 11.36
CA THR A 246 5.57 -2.32 12.43
C THR A 246 6.02 -0.87 12.20
N GLU A 247 6.95 -0.67 11.26
CA GLU A 247 7.48 0.63 10.86
C GLU A 247 7.55 0.70 9.33
N PRO A 248 7.38 1.88 8.72
CA PRO A 248 7.57 2.07 7.29
C PRO A 248 8.98 1.69 6.85
N PHE A 249 9.10 0.88 5.80
CA PHE A 249 10.38 0.51 5.22
C PHE A 249 10.55 1.14 3.84
N PHE A 250 11.61 1.92 3.65
CA PHE A 250 11.99 2.48 2.36
C PHE A 250 13.03 1.59 1.69
N LEU A 251 12.80 1.25 0.42
CA LEU A 251 13.75 0.45 -0.35
C LEU A 251 15.00 1.23 -0.74
N SER A 252 14.95 2.58 -0.71
CA SER A 252 16.10 3.44 -0.94
C SER A 252 16.78 3.84 0.38
N ALA A 253 18.11 3.90 0.37
CA ALA A 253 18.90 4.33 1.52
C ALA A 253 19.03 5.87 1.67
N GLN A 254 18.16 6.67 1.04
CA GLN A 254 18.27 8.13 1.15
C GLN A 254 17.79 8.64 2.51
N SER A 255 18.73 9.26 3.21
CA SER A 255 18.66 9.81 4.57
C SER A 255 17.37 10.56 4.90
N SER A 256 16.64 10.07 5.89
CA SER A 256 15.59 10.79 6.61
C SER A 256 16.20 11.93 7.44
N ALA A 257 16.29 13.13 6.87
CA ALA A 257 16.50 14.35 7.65
C ALA A 257 15.16 14.75 8.31
N GLY A 258 15.17 14.76 9.64
CA GLY A 258 13.98 14.92 10.48
C GLY A 258 13.24 16.24 10.32
N ALA A 259 11.91 16.14 10.40
CA ALA A 259 11.03 17.22 10.85
C ALA A 259 10.31 16.70 12.10
N GLY A 260 10.53 17.36 13.23
CA GLY A 260 9.83 17.07 14.47
C GLY A 260 8.38 17.54 14.35
N PHE A 261 7.46 16.61 14.15
CA PHE A 261 6.04 16.85 14.30
C PHE A 261 5.68 16.69 15.78
N ALA A 262 5.26 17.77 16.41
CA ALA A 262 4.70 17.72 17.75
C ALA A 262 3.35 16.97 17.69
N ASP A 263 3.32 15.82 18.37
CA ASP A 263 2.17 14.90 18.50
C ASP A 263 1.07 15.44 19.43
N GLU A 264 0.98 16.76 19.62
CA GLU A 264 0.06 17.36 20.59
C GLU A 264 -1.27 17.76 19.93
N ALA A 265 -2.21 16.82 19.96
CA ALA A 265 -3.61 17.06 19.59
C ALA A 265 -4.24 18.11 20.51
N PRO A 266 -5.09 19.02 19.99
CA PRO A 266 -6.09 19.68 20.83
C PRO A 266 -7.02 18.57 21.34
N GLY A 267 -7.02 18.37 22.67
CA GLY A 267 -7.88 17.38 23.31
C GLY A 267 -9.34 17.54 22.89
N LEU A 268 -10.04 16.39 22.79
CA LEU A 268 -11.48 16.23 22.53
C LEU A 268 -12.42 17.10 23.41
N GLU A 269 -11.88 17.87 24.35
CA GLU A 269 -12.58 18.71 25.31
C GLU A 269 -12.57 20.22 24.96
N ALA A 270 -11.83 20.67 23.94
CA ALA A 270 -11.67 22.10 23.62
C ALA A 270 -12.18 22.53 22.23
N ASP A 271 -13.10 21.77 21.59
CA ASP A 271 -13.58 22.08 20.23
C ASP A 271 -14.73 23.11 20.16
N GLY A 272 -15.19 23.61 21.30
CA GLY A 272 -16.25 24.63 21.39
C GLY A 272 -17.65 24.12 20.99
N ALA A 273 -17.83 22.82 20.77
CA ALA A 273 -19.11 22.25 20.34
C ALA A 273 -20.12 22.22 21.50
N ALA A 274 -21.30 22.82 21.29
CA ALA A 274 -22.40 22.70 22.23
C ALA A 274 -23.08 21.33 22.16
N PHE A 275 -23.65 20.87 23.27
CA PHE A 275 -24.48 19.67 23.29
C PHE A 275 -25.88 19.94 22.72
N GLY A 276 -26.32 19.04 21.83
CA GLY A 276 -27.61 19.13 21.15
C GLY A 276 -27.54 19.91 19.84
N ALA A 277 -28.42 19.56 18.90
CA ALA A 277 -28.53 20.29 17.63
C ALA A 277 -28.89 21.77 17.90
N PRO A 278 -28.28 22.72 17.19
CA PRO A 278 -28.66 24.13 17.31
C PRO A 278 -30.12 24.32 16.88
N ALA A 279 -30.80 25.26 17.54
CA ALA A 279 -32.22 25.56 17.27
C ALA A 279 -32.46 26.04 15.82
N GLU A 280 -31.44 26.60 15.19
CA GLU A 280 -31.42 26.92 13.76
C GLU A 280 -30.22 26.25 13.09
N ALA A 281 -30.46 25.64 11.92
CA ALA A 281 -29.44 25.02 11.10
C ALA A 281 -28.58 26.06 10.35
N ARG A 282 -27.80 26.84 11.10
CA ARG A 282 -26.91 27.86 10.53
C ARG A 282 -25.65 27.20 9.97
N PRO A 283 -25.28 27.43 8.69
CA PRO A 283 -24.03 26.93 8.13
C PRO A 283 -22.82 27.30 9.00
N GLY A 284 -21.90 26.36 9.19
CA GLY A 284 -20.72 26.50 10.06
C GLY A 284 -20.99 26.33 11.56
N ALA A 285 -22.25 26.18 12.00
CA ALA A 285 -22.53 25.87 13.41
C ALA A 285 -21.99 24.47 13.77
N VAL A 286 -21.29 24.38 14.91
CA VAL A 286 -20.69 23.15 15.42
C VAL A 286 -21.44 22.64 16.64
N PHE A 287 -21.75 21.34 16.68
CA PHE A 287 -22.45 20.72 17.80
C PHE A 287 -22.13 19.22 17.95
N ARG A 288 -22.50 18.63 19.10
CA ARG A 288 -22.39 17.19 19.39
C ARG A 288 -23.69 16.66 19.98
N ASP A 289 -24.12 15.46 19.58
CA ASP A 289 -25.32 14.83 20.16
C ASP A 289 -25.05 14.15 21.52
N CYS A 290 -23.79 13.86 21.84
CA CYS A 290 -23.37 13.30 23.13
C CYS A 290 -21.87 13.52 23.38
N ALA A 291 -21.41 13.33 24.62
CA ALA A 291 -20.00 13.52 25.01
C ALA A 291 -19.01 12.66 24.19
N ALA A 292 -19.38 11.43 23.87
CA ALA A 292 -18.56 10.50 23.08
C ALA A 292 -18.87 10.54 21.57
N CYS A 293 -19.76 11.42 21.12
CA CYS A 293 -20.19 11.49 19.73
C CYS A 293 -19.23 12.36 18.90
N PRO A 294 -19.15 12.15 17.57
CA PRO A 294 -18.41 13.04 16.68
C PRO A 294 -18.89 14.49 16.78
N SER A 295 -17.95 15.43 16.62
CA SER A 295 -18.23 16.85 16.42
C SER A 295 -18.75 17.07 15.01
N LEU A 296 -19.90 17.71 14.88
CA LEU A 296 -20.59 17.92 13.62
C LEU A 296 -20.59 19.40 13.26
N VAL A 297 -20.38 19.71 11.98
CA VAL A 297 -20.55 21.04 11.41
C VAL A 297 -21.68 21.05 10.40
N ILE A 298 -22.49 22.11 10.39
CA ILE A 298 -23.57 22.27 9.41
C ILE A 298 -23.00 22.74 8.08
N VAL A 299 -23.11 21.90 7.06
CA VAL A 299 -22.77 22.19 5.68
C VAL A 299 -24.00 22.82 4.99
N PRO A 300 -23.85 23.95 4.28
CA PRO A 300 -24.98 24.64 3.65
C PRO A 300 -25.59 23.83 2.49
N ALA A 301 -26.83 24.16 2.11
CA ALA A 301 -27.34 23.81 0.79
C ALA A 301 -26.60 24.61 -0.30
N GLY A 302 -26.50 24.05 -1.51
CA GLY A 302 -25.87 24.75 -2.63
C GLY A 302 -25.70 23.89 -3.85
N ALA A 303 -24.95 24.39 -4.84
CA ALA A 303 -24.62 23.66 -6.05
C ALA A 303 -23.12 23.77 -6.33
N PHE A 304 -22.56 22.75 -6.97
CA PHE A 304 -21.15 22.73 -7.35
C PHE A 304 -20.91 21.88 -8.60
N ALA A 305 -19.74 22.06 -9.21
CA ALA A 305 -19.25 21.20 -10.28
C ALA A 305 -18.49 20.02 -9.66
N MET A 306 -19.04 18.81 -9.79
CA MET A 306 -18.45 17.56 -9.30
C MET A 306 -17.56 16.93 -10.39
N GLY A 307 -16.38 16.47 -10.00
CA GLY A 307 -15.41 15.81 -10.87
C GLY A 307 -14.23 16.68 -11.32
N SER A 308 -13.41 16.13 -12.22
CA SER A 308 -12.29 16.83 -12.84
C SER A 308 -11.90 16.17 -14.17
N ASP A 309 -11.08 16.86 -14.97
CA ASP A 309 -10.52 16.32 -16.20
C ASP A 309 -9.19 15.57 -16.00
N ASP A 310 -8.69 15.46 -14.76
CA ASP A 310 -7.39 14.84 -14.47
C ASP A 310 -7.41 13.30 -14.64
N PHE A 311 -8.57 12.66 -14.47
CA PHE A 311 -8.73 11.20 -14.57
C PHE A 311 -10.09 10.80 -15.14
N ASP A 312 -10.14 9.75 -15.97
CA ASP A 312 -11.38 9.26 -16.61
C ASP A 312 -12.51 8.94 -15.62
N ALA A 313 -12.17 8.41 -14.45
CA ALA A 313 -13.15 8.10 -13.40
C ALA A 313 -13.78 9.35 -12.75
N GLU A 314 -13.18 10.51 -12.95
CA GLU A 314 -13.64 11.81 -12.44
C GLU A 314 -14.43 12.59 -13.48
N GLN A 315 -14.65 12.02 -14.67
CA GLN A 315 -15.37 12.63 -15.78
C GLN A 315 -16.78 12.05 -15.98
N PRO A 316 -17.70 12.79 -16.63
CA PRO A 316 -17.58 14.21 -16.94
C PRO A 316 -17.75 15.07 -15.67
N VAL A 317 -17.14 16.25 -15.69
CA VAL A 317 -17.49 17.32 -14.76
C VAL A 317 -18.98 17.66 -14.95
N HIS A 318 -19.77 17.64 -13.89
CA HIS A 318 -21.21 17.86 -13.96
C HIS A 318 -21.74 18.64 -12.75
N SER A 319 -22.86 19.33 -12.92
CA SER A 319 -23.49 20.11 -11.85
C SER A 319 -24.31 19.20 -10.93
N VAL A 320 -24.11 19.36 -9.62
CA VAL A 320 -24.84 18.69 -8.55
C VAL A 320 -25.42 19.73 -7.60
N VAL A 321 -26.67 19.53 -7.17
CA VAL A 321 -27.39 20.40 -6.24
C VAL A 321 -27.62 19.65 -4.92
N ILE A 322 -27.05 20.17 -3.85
CA ILE A 322 -27.37 19.79 -2.47
C ILE A 322 -28.55 20.64 -2.02
N ALA A 323 -29.76 20.06 -2.04
CA ALA A 323 -31.00 20.80 -1.85
C ALA A 323 -31.23 21.30 -0.41
N LYS A 324 -30.63 20.65 0.59
CA LYS A 324 -30.82 20.96 2.01
C LYS A 324 -29.48 20.96 2.74
N PRO A 325 -29.31 21.81 3.77
CA PRO A 325 -28.16 21.69 4.64
C PRO A 325 -28.18 20.34 5.36
N PHE A 326 -27.00 19.84 5.68
CA PHE A 326 -26.81 18.60 6.44
C PHE A 326 -25.67 18.80 7.44
N ALA A 327 -25.62 17.99 8.49
CA ALA A 327 -24.52 18.03 9.44
C ALA A 327 -23.50 16.94 9.08
N MET A 328 -22.22 17.27 9.04
CA MET A 328 -21.15 16.33 8.73
C MET A 328 -20.10 16.33 9.84
N GLY A 329 -19.48 15.18 10.08
CA GLY A 329 -18.31 15.06 10.94
C GLY A 329 -17.26 16.08 10.54
N ARG A 330 -16.95 17.00 11.47
CA ARG A 330 -15.86 17.97 11.29
C ARG A 330 -14.52 17.26 11.03
N PHE A 331 -14.39 16.09 11.64
CA PHE A 331 -13.27 15.17 11.53
C PHE A 331 -13.78 13.80 11.06
N GLU A 332 -12.88 12.96 10.59
CA GLU A 332 -13.11 11.52 10.50
C GLU A 332 -13.40 10.94 11.89
N VAL A 333 -14.04 9.77 11.93
CA VAL A 333 -14.26 9.05 13.20
C VAL A 333 -12.91 8.69 13.79
N THR A 334 -12.68 9.03 15.06
CA THR A 334 -11.40 8.79 15.74
C THR A 334 -11.35 7.40 16.38
N ASN A 335 -10.15 6.92 16.71
CA ASN A 335 -9.95 5.69 17.47
C ASN A 335 -10.69 5.71 18.82
N THR A 336 -10.74 6.85 19.51
CA THR A 336 -11.51 6.99 20.77
C THR A 336 -13.02 6.79 20.54
N GLN A 337 -13.55 7.36 19.46
CA GLN A 337 -14.97 7.22 19.12
C GLN A 337 -15.30 5.79 18.68
N TRP A 338 -14.42 5.17 17.88
CA TRP A 338 -14.51 3.76 17.51
C TRP A 338 -14.51 2.84 18.74
N ASP A 339 -13.59 3.09 19.69
CA ASP A 339 -13.50 2.34 20.94
C ASP A 339 -14.77 2.44 21.79
N ALA A 340 -15.44 3.60 21.79
CA ALA A 340 -16.73 3.75 22.44
C ALA A 340 -17.82 2.87 21.79
N CYS A 341 -17.78 2.70 20.47
CA CYS A 341 -18.66 1.78 19.76
C CYS A 341 -18.35 0.31 20.08
N VAL A 342 -17.06 -0.05 20.16
CA VAL A 342 -16.62 -1.39 20.55
C VAL A 342 -17.08 -1.71 21.98
N ALA A 343 -16.85 -0.79 22.93
CA ALA A 343 -17.29 -0.93 24.31
C ALA A 343 -18.83 -1.00 24.44
N GLY A 344 -19.55 -0.29 23.57
CA GLY A 344 -21.00 -0.34 23.46
C GLY A 344 -21.55 -1.55 22.70
N GLY A 345 -20.70 -2.47 22.24
CA GLY A 345 -21.10 -3.69 21.50
C GLY A 345 -21.52 -3.47 20.05
N GLY A 346 -21.44 -2.25 19.52
CA GLY A 346 -21.88 -1.92 18.15
C GLY A 346 -20.89 -2.35 17.06
N CYS A 347 -19.59 -2.35 17.37
CA CYS A 347 -18.52 -2.52 16.38
C CYS A 347 -17.87 -3.91 16.41
N GLY A 348 -18.56 -4.92 16.96
CA GLY A 348 -18.18 -6.34 16.83
C GLY A 348 -16.84 -6.73 17.44
N GLY A 349 -16.28 -5.93 18.35
CA GLY A 349 -14.99 -6.23 18.99
C GLY A 349 -13.74 -5.92 18.15
N TRP A 350 -13.89 -5.45 16.92
CA TRP A 350 -12.76 -5.13 16.05
C TRP A 350 -12.02 -3.89 16.55
N ARG A 351 -10.69 -3.99 16.72
CA ARG A 351 -9.82 -2.89 17.14
C ARG A 351 -8.64 -2.80 16.17
N PRO A 352 -8.70 -1.87 15.19
CA PRO A 352 -7.59 -1.58 14.28
C PRO A 352 -6.29 -1.24 15.02
N GLN A 353 -5.15 -1.42 14.37
CA GLN A 353 -3.88 -0.93 14.91
C GLN A 353 -3.76 0.59 14.72
N ASP A 354 -3.24 1.27 15.74
CA ASP A 354 -3.13 2.74 15.79
C ASP A 354 -1.98 3.30 14.93
N ARG A 355 -1.16 2.42 14.33
CA ARG A 355 -0.10 2.74 13.35
C ARG A 355 0.86 3.85 13.78
N GLY A 356 1.23 3.82 15.05
CA GLY A 356 2.17 4.77 15.63
C GLY A 356 1.58 6.17 15.83
N ALA A 357 0.27 6.36 15.64
CA ALA A 357 -0.40 7.55 16.13
C ALA A 357 -0.39 7.53 17.67
N SER A 358 0.07 8.63 18.27
CA SER A 358 0.03 8.77 19.72
C SER A 358 -1.36 9.23 20.16
N GLY A 359 -1.96 8.50 21.11
CA GLY A 359 -3.28 8.82 21.65
C GLY A 359 -4.47 8.47 20.73
N GLY A 360 -5.68 8.42 21.31
CA GLY A 360 -6.90 8.02 20.60
C GLY A 360 -7.51 9.09 19.70
N GLY A 361 -6.79 10.19 19.41
CA GLY A 361 -7.26 11.32 18.61
C GLY A 361 -7.04 11.15 17.10
N ALA A 362 -6.25 10.17 16.67
CA ALA A 362 -6.12 9.84 15.25
C ALA A 362 -7.40 9.22 14.69
N PRO A 363 -7.66 9.40 13.38
CA PRO A 363 -8.77 8.77 12.69
C PRO A 363 -8.63 7.24 12.71
N VAL A 364 -9.77 6.55 12.84
CA VAL A 364 -9.82 5.10 12.72
C VAL A 364 -9.56 4.70 11.28
N GLY A 365 -8.50 3.90 11.08
CA GLY A 365 -8.20 3.23 9.82
C GLY A 365 -8.57 1.75 9.86
N GLU A 366 -8.32 1.03 8.76
CA GLU A 366 -8.49 -0.43 8.69
C GLU A 366 -9.92 -0.91 9.03
N VAL A 367 -10.91 -0.12 8.64
CA VAL A 367 -12.34 -0.46 8.75
C VAL A 367 -12.94 -0.63 7.35
N SER A 368 -13.80 -1.64 7.20
CA SER A 368 -14.53 -1.85 5.95
C SER A 368 -15.77 -0.95 5.87
N PHE A 369 -16.40 -0.89 4.70
CA PHE A 369 -17.70 -0.22 4.55
C PHE A 369 -18.76 -0.85 5.49
N VAL A 370 -18.70 -2.17 5.68
CA VAL A 370 -19.61 -2.90 6.57
C VAL A 370 -19.37 -2.55 8.03
N ASP A 371 -18.11 -2.40 8.44
CA ASP A 371 -17.76 -1.95 9.79
C ASP A 371 -18.20 -0.50 10.04
N ALA A 372 -17.98 0.40 9.09
CA ALA A 372 -18.46 1.78 9.16
C ALA A 372 -19.99 1.85 9.27
N SER A 373 -20.71 1.03 8.51
CA SER A 373 -22.18 0.93 8.60
C SER A 373 -22.64 0.50 10.00
N ARG A 374 -21.97 -0.49 10.62
CA ARG A 374 -22.29 -0.91 12.00
C ARG A 374 -22.08 0.20 13.02
N TYR A 375 -21.02 0.98 12.87
CA TYR A 375 -20.77 2.14 13.72
C TYR A 375 -21.90 3.17 13.61
N LEU A 376 -22.36 3.44 12.38
CA LEU A 376 -23.45 4.40 12.12
C LEU A 376 -24.80 3.91 12.67
N ASP A 377 -25.08 2.60 12.55
CA ASP A 377 -26.27 1.99 13.15
C ASP A 377 -26.24 2.15 14.68
N TRP A 378 -25.11 1.81 15.30
CA TRP A 378 -24.91 1.98 16.75
C TRP A 378 -25.04 3.44 17.19
N LEU A 379 -24.42 4.37 16.47
CA LEU A 379 -24.47 5.80 16.78
C LEU A 379 -25.90 6.33 16.65
N SER A 380 -26.63 5.90 15.62
CA SER A 380 -28.04 6.25 15.43
C SER A 380 -28.92 5.76 16.58
N HIS A 381 -28.74 4.50 17.00
CA HIS A 381 -29.49 3.94 18.14
C HIS A 381 -29.15 4.67 19.45
N LYS A 382 -27.87 4.96 19.68
CA LYS A 382 -27.38 5.64 20.89
C LYS A 382 -27.93 7.05 21.03
N THR A 383 -28.09 7.76 19.93
CA THR A 383 -28.46 9.20 19.91
C THR A 383 -29.94 9.44 19.59
N GLY A 384 -30.63 8.45 19.03
CA GLY A 384 -31.97 8.61 18.47
C GLY A 384 -32.00 9.50 17.22
N ARG A 385 -30.86 9.70 16.54
CA ARG A 385 -30.72 10.52 15.33
C ARG A 385 -30.34 9.65 14.14
N ALA A 386 -30.64 10.10 12.93
CA ALA A 386 -30.25 9.39 11.70
C ALA A 386 -28.80 9.74 11.33
N TYR A 387 -27.88 8.79 11.57
CA TYR A 387 -26.50 8.87 11.12
C TYR A 387 -26.27 7.94 9.93
N ARG A 388 -25.49 8.40 8.95
CA ARG A 388 -25.15 7.67 7.72
C ARG A 388 -23.76 8.03 7.21
N LEU A 389 -23.28 7.32 6.21
CA LEU A 389 -22.15 7.79 5.40
C LEU A 389 -22.60 8.96 4.52
N PRO A 390 -21.69 9.89 4.18
CA PRO A 390 -21.98 10.86 3.13
C PRO A 390 -22.22 10.14 1.80
N SER A 391 -23.08 10.70 0.96
CA SER A 391 -22.95 10.42 -0.46
C SER A 391 -21.61 10.96 -0.96
N GLU A 392 -21.15 10.42 -2.06
CA GLU A 392 -19.95 10.88 -2.70
C GLU A 392 -20.07 12.34 -3.13
N ALA A 393 -21.24 12.73 -3.63
CA ALA A 393 -21.54 14.10 -3.98
C ALA A 393 -21.47 15.04 -2.77
N GLU A 394 -22.05 14.65 -1.63
CA GLU A 394 -21.96 15.41 -0.38
C GLU A 394 -20.51 15.54 0.10
N TRP A 395 -19.72 14.47 0.00
CA TRP A 395 -18.32 14.47 0.39
C TRP A 395 -17.51 15.45 -0.46
N GLU A 396 -17.63 15.40 -1.80
CA GLU A 396 -16.88 16.32 -2.67
C GLU A 396 -17.34 17.77 -2.52
N TYR A 397 -18.65 17.99 -2.37
CA TYR A 397 -19.20 19.32 -2.09
C TYR A 397 -18.60 19.91 -0.80
N ALA A 398 -18.59 19.12 0.26
CA ALA A 398 -18.05 19.52 1.55
C ALA A 398 -16.53 19.73 1.48
N ALA A 399 -15.79 18.88 0.77
CA ALA A 399 -14.34 18.98 0.60
C ALA A 399 -13.93 20.23 -0.19
N ARG A 400 -14.68 20.59 -1.25
CA ARG A 400 -14.44 21.79 -2.05
C ARG A 400 -14.82 23.08 -1.33
N ALA A 401 -15.85 23.05 -0.49
CA ALA A 401 -16.29 24.18 0.31
C ALA A 401 -16.42 25.50 -0.49
N GLY A 402 -16.96 25.39 -1.71
CA GLY A 402 -17.18 26.52 -2.62
C GLY A 402 -16.05 26.82 -3.61
N THR A 403 -14.92 26.11 -3.56
CA THR A 403 -13.81 26.33 -4.52
C THR A 403 -13.85 25.37 -5.72
N THR A 404 -13.15 25.76 -6.78
CA THR A 404 -13.01 24.97 -8.02
C THR A 404 -11.59 24.45 -8.24
N SER A 405 -10.63 24.89 -7.44
CA SER A 405 -9.24 24.43 -7.47
C SER A 405 -9.13 22.95 -7.08
N ARG A 406 -7.96 22.35 -7.33
CA ARG A 406 -7.66 20.94 -7.02
C ARG A 406 -7.76 20.63 -5.52
N PHE A 407 -7.40 21.59 -4.68
CA PHE A 407 -7.55 21.56 -3.23
C PHE A 407 -8.37 22.77 -2.79
N TRP A 408 -9.00 22.74 -1.61
CA TRP A 408 -9.81 23.87 -1.16
C TRP A 408 -8.99 25.14 -0.93
N TRP A 409 -7.68 25.03 -0.69
CA TRP A 409 -6.78 26.17 -0.48
C TRP A 409 -6.12 26.67 -1.77
N SER A 410 -5.77 25.80 -2.72
CA SER A 410 -5.11 26.19 -3.97
C SER A 410 -5.08 25.04 -5.00
N ASP A 411 -4.49 25.25 -6.18
CA ASP A 411 -4.19 24.18 -7.16
C ASP A 411 -2.90 23.41 -6.86
N GLU A 412 -2.04 23.97 -6.01
CA GLU A 412 -0.81 23.35 -5.54
C GLU A 412 -1.02 22.74 -4.16
N VAL A 413 -0.43 21.56 -3.94
CA VAL A 413 -0.60 20.85 -2.67
C VAL A 413 0.09 21.59 -1.52
N GLY A 414 1.27 22.17 -1.77
CA GLY A 414 2.11 22.80 -0.75
C GLY A 414 2.56 21.83 0.34
N THR A 415 3.07 22.40 1.42
CA THR A 415 3.26 21.71 2.71
C THR A 415 2.26 22.30 3.71
N ASP A 416 2.03 21.60 4.82
CA ASP A 416 1.29 22.16 5.97
C ASP A 416 -0.23 22.36 5.79
N HIS A 417 -0.83 21.74 4.77
CA HIS A 417 -2.29 21.78 4.53
C HIS A 417 -2.99 20.41 4.61
N ALA A 418 -2.23 19.33 4.52
CA ALA A 418 -2.75 17.97 4.41
C ALA A 418 -1.73 16.96 4.93
N ASN A 419 -2.22 15.87 5.56
CA ASN A 419 -1.38 14.72 5.83
C ASN A 419 -1.38 13.81 4.60
N CYS A 420 -0.33 13.85 3.79
CA CYS A 420 -0.21 12.98 2.63
C CYS A 420 1.25 12.73 2.27
N ARG A 421 1.50 11.75 1.39
CA ARG A 421 2.84 11.52 0.85
C ARG A 421 3.22 12.65 -0.09
N GLY A 422 4.28 13.37 0.28
CA GLY A 422 4.74 14.57 -0.43
C GLY A 422 4.06 15.87 0.02
N CYS A 423 3.19 15.83 1.04
CA CYS A 423 2.63 17.03 1.70
C CYS A 423 3.47 17.49 2.91
N GLY A 424 4.58 16.83 3.20
CA GLY A 424 5.40 17.07 4.39
C GLY A 424 4.99 16.29 5.64
N GLY A 425 3.94 15.47 5.61
CA GLY A 425 3.49 14.67 6.77
C GLY A 425 4.42 13.48 7.11
N PRO A 426 4.31 12.90 8.32
CA PRO A 426 5.23 11.87 8.84
C PRO A 426 5.03 10.45 8.27
N GLY A 427 4.18 10.28 7.25
CA GLY A 427 3.90 8.95 6.68
C GLY A 427 3.11 8.01 7.60
N ARG A 428 2.38 8.58 8.57
CA ARG A 428 1.44 7.88 9.46
C ARG A 428 0.19 8.74 9.69
N PRO A 429 -0.93 8.18 10.17
CA PRO A 429 -2.05 8.99 10.61
C PRO A 429 -1.61 9.99 11.68
N LEU A 430 -2.16 11.20 11.61
CA LEU A 430 -2.03 12.24 12.62
C LEU A 430 -3.37 12.42 13.34
N ALA A 431 -3.35 13.08 14.49
CA ALA A 431 -4.58 13.46 15.18
C ALA A 431 -5.53 14.20 14.22
N ALA A 432 -6.80 13.84 14.23
CA ALA A 432 -7.75 14.49 13.34
C ALA A 432 -7.82 15.99 13.68
N GLY A 433 -7.83 16.84 12.64
CA GLY A 433 -7.74 18.29 12.80
C GLY A 433 -6.32 18.85 12.91
N SER A 434 -5.28 18.06 12.63
CA SER A 434 -3.89 18.56 12.64
C SER A 434 -3.61 19.65 11.60
N TYR A 435 -4.42 19.72 10.55
CA TYR A 435 -4.33 20.72 9.48
C TYR A 435 -5.53 21.67 9.48
N PRO A 436 -5.42 22.87 8.87
CA PRO A 436 -6.49 23.86 8.83
C PRO A 436 -7.81 23.31 8.28
N ALA A 437 -8.92 23.83 8.82
CA ALA A 437 -10.24 23.52 8.29
C ALA A 437 -10.51 24.31 6.99
N ASN A 438 -11.28 23.72 6.09
CA ASN A 438 -11.77 24.38 4.89
C ASN A 438 -12.85 25.45 5.22
N PRO A 439 -13.31 26.25 4.23
CA PRO A 439 -14.32 27.29 4.47
C PRO A 439 -15.67 26.83 5.05
N PHE A 440 -16.00 25.54 4.98
CA PHE A 440 -17.19 24.97 5.61
C PHE A 440 -16.91 24.46 7.04
N GLY A 441 -15.68 24.57 7.51
CA GLY A 441 -15.27 24.17 8.86
C GLY A 441 -14.92 22.70 8.98
N LEU A 442 -14.65 21.99 7.87
CA LEU A 442 -14.20 20.60 7.89
C LEU A 442 -12.68 20.49 7.81
N ASN A 443 -12.13 19.58 8.60
CA ASN A 443 -10.71 19.23 8.58
C ASN A 443 -10.49 17.94 7.77
N ASP A 444 -9.23 17.74 7.36
CA ASP A 444 -8.73 16.50 6.75
C ASP A 444 -9.51 16.04 5.51
N THR A 445 -10.14 16.97 4.77
CA THR A 445 -10.81 16.66 3.48
C THR A 445 -9.83 16.53 2.31
N ALA A 446 -8.55 16.27 2.62
CA ALA A 446 -7.43 16.03 1.71
C ALA A 446 -6.33 15.33 2.52
N GLY A 447 -6.28 13.99 2.48
CA GLY A 447 -5.30 13.19 3.20
C GLY A 447 -5.76 12.68 4.57
N ASN A 448 -4.79 12.36 5.42
CA ASN A 448 -4.92 11.65 6.70
C ASN A 448 -5.52 10.24 6.55
N ILE A 449 -6.83 10.07 6.49
CA ILE A 449 -7.46 8.78 6.21
C ILE A 449 -8.48 8.93 5.08
N ALA A 450 -8.45 7.99 4.15
CA ALA A 450 -9.39 7.94 3.04
C ALA A 450 -10.76 7.46 3.54
N GLU A 451 -11.84 7.97 2.98
CA GLU A 451 -13.15 7.85 3.62
C GLU A 451 -14.19 7.14 2.77
N TRP A 452 -14.82 6.11 3.34
CA TRP A 452 -15.98 5.45 2.73
C TRP A 452 -17.13 6.42 2.49
N THR A 453 -17.77 6.31 1.32
CA THR A 453 -19.04 6.98 1.01
C THR A 453 -20.13 5.93 0.77
N ALA A 454 -21.39 6.37 0.74
CA ALA A 454 -22.54 5.50 0.52
C ALA A 454 -22.58 4.87 -0.89
N ASP A 455 -21.83 5.42 -1.84
CA ASP A 455 -21.96 5.15 -3.26
C ASP A 455 -21.38 3.81 -3.69
N CYS A 456 -22.09 3.15 -4.58
CA CYS A 456 -21.54 2.07 -5.39
C CYS A 456 -20.54 2.64 -6.41
N TRP A 457 -19.45 1.93 -6.65
CA TRP A 457 -18.46 2.38 -7.62
C TRP A 457 -19.01 2.37 -9.05
N THR A 458 -18.76 3.45 -9.77
CA THR A 458 -18.95 3.55 -11.23
C THR A 458 -17.64 3.96 -11.89
N ALA A 459 -17.42 3.49 -13.13
CA ALA A 459 -16.18 3.79 -13.86
C ALA A 459 -16.06 5.26 -14.30
N SER A 460 -17.16 6.03 -14.24
CA SER A 460 -17.24 7.45 -14.57
C SER A 460 -18.51 8.07 -13.95
N TYR A 461 -18.69 9.38 -14.08
CA TYR A 461 -19.92 10.10 -13.70
C TYR A 461 -21.00 10.14 -14.79
N ALA A 462 -20.84 9.37 -15.87
CA ALA A 462 -21.88 9.29 -16.89
C ALA A 462 -23.17 8.74 -16.29
N GLY A 463 -24.21 9.57 -16.20
CA GLY A 463 -25.49 9.20 -15.59
C GLY A 463 -25.52 9.26 -14.06
N ALA A 464 -24.51 9.85 -13.41
CA ALA A 464 -24.53 10.06 -11.96
C ALA A 464 -25.70 10.98 -11.52
N PRO A 465 -26.27 10.76 -10.32
CA PRO A 465 -27.29 11.63 -9.75
C PRO A 465 -26.80 13.09 -9.63
N ARG A 466 -27.73 14.03 -9.79
CA ARG A 466 -27.45 15.48 -9.75
C ARG A 466 -28.08 16.20 -8.56
N ASP A 467 -28.67 15.45 -7.64
CA ASP A 467 -29.42 15.94 -6.48
C ASP A 467 -28.73 15.65 -5.15
N GLY A 468 -27.45 15.24 -5.19
CA GLY A 468 -26.67 14.88 -4.02
C GLY A 468 -26.94 13.47 -3.48
N SER A 469 -27.85 12.71 -4.08
CA SER A 469 -28.09 11.32 -3.67
C SER A 469 -26.94 10.39 -4.07
N ALA A 470 -26.74 9.34 -3.28
CA ALA A 470 -25.72 8.33 -3.55
C ALA A 470 -26.12 7.44 -4.74
N VAL A 471 -25.14 7.01 -5.53
CA VAL A 471 -25.32 5.95 -6.52
C VAL A 471 -25.58 4.62 -5.78
N VAL A 472 -26.76 4.06 -5.99
CA VAL A 472 -27.17 2.76 -5.42
C VAL A 472 -27.18 1.65 -6.47
N ALA A 473 -27.15 0.40 -6.02
CA ALA A 473 -27.31 -0.75 -6.92
C ALA A 473 -28.66 -0.65 -7.65
N PRO A 474 -28.73 -1.01 -8.95
CA PRO A 474 -30.00 -1.11 -9.64
C PRO A 474 -30.95 -2.08 -8.93
N ALA A 475 -32.25 -1.77 -8.91
CA ALA A 475 -33.25 -2.68 -8.37
C ALA A 475 -33.21 -4.03 -9.12
N GLY A 476 -32.96 -5.13 -8.40
CA GLY A 476 -32.80 -6.47 -8.97
C GLY A 476 -31.38 -6.82 -9.44
N GLY A 477 -30.42 -5.91 -9.31
CA GLY A 477 -28.98 -6.17 -9.48
C GLY A 477 -28.35 -6.79 -8.23
N GLY A 478 -27.17 -7.41 -8.38
CA GLY A 478 -26.40 -7.94 -7.25
C GLY A 478 -25.92 -6.85 -6.29
N ALA A 479 -25.48 -7.26 -5.09
CA ALA A 479 -24.95 -6.34 -4.07
C ALA A 479 -23.80 -5.48 -4.61
N CYS A 480 -23.74 -4.21 -4.21
CA CYS A 480 -22.61 -3.33 -4.48
C CYS A 480 -21.37 -3.79 -3.72
N LYS A 481 -20.66 -4.76 -4.31
CA LYS A 481 -19.39 -5.27 -3.81
C LYS A 481 -18.33 -4.18 -3.80
N GLN A 482 -18.41 -3.26 -4.76
CA GLN A 482 -17.44 -2.20 -4.96
C GLN A 482 -18.03 -0.86 -4.55
N ARG A 483 -17.33 -0.13 -3.70
CA ARG A 483 -17.76 1.14 -3.12
C ARG A 483 -16.72 2.22 -3.36
N VAL A 484 -17.18 3.47 -3.31
CA VAL A 484 -16.33 4.64 -3.45
C VAL A 484 -15.67 4.98 -2.11
N VAL A 485 -14.40 5.36 -2.18
CA VAL A 485 -13.64 5.99 -1.10
C VAL A 485 -13.08 7.33 -1.59
N ARG A 486 -13.06 8.35 -0.72
CA ARG A 486 -12.66 9.73 -1.03
C ARG A 486 -11.51 10.25 -0.16
N GLY A 487 -10.99 11.44 -0.47
CA GLY A 487 -10.02 12.19 0.35
C GLY A 487 -8.57 11.77 0.24
N GLY A 488 -8.31 10.49 -0.01
CA GLY A 488 -6.97 9.93 0.08
C GLY A 488 -6.46 9.92 1.52
N SER A 489 -5.19 9.59 1.75
CA SER A 489 -4.68 9.32 3.10
C SER A 489 -3.28 9.88 3.33
N PHE A 490 -2.76 9.71 4.55
CA PHE A 490 -1.38 9.97 4.93
C PHE A 490 -0.37 9.29 4.00
N ASP A 491 -0.79 8.17 3.40
CA ASP A 491 0.02 7.37 2.49
C ASP A 491 -0.26 7.71 1.01
N ALA A 492 -1.34 8.41 0.69
CA ALA A 492 -1.63 8.78 -0.69
C ALA A 492 -0.69 9.90 -1.17
N GLY A 493 -0.16 9.77 -2.40
CA GLY A 493 0.58 10.86 -3.04
C GLY A 493 -0.29 12.09 -3.25
N ALA A 494 0.30 13.29 -3.27
CA ALA A 494 -0.42 14.57 -3.45
C ALA A 494 -1.47 14.58 -4.59
N ARG A 495 -1.20 13.92 -5.72
CA ARG A 495 -2.16 13.82 -6.85
C ARG A 495 -3.45 13.06 -6.52
N TYR A 496 -3.46 12.32 -5.42
CA TYR A 496 -4.53 11.43 -4.96
C TYR A 496 -5.27 11.98 -3.72
N VAL A 497 -4.92 13.17 -3.24
CA VAL A 497 -5.65 13.84 -2.15
C VAL A 497 -6.40 15.09 -2.62
N ARG A 498 -6.52 15.29 -3.94
CA ARG A 498 -7.35 16.35 -4.54
C ARG A 498 -8.81 16.12 -4.19
N SER A 499 -9.62 17.18 -4.14
CA SER A 499 -11.05 17.11 -3.81
C SER A 499 -11.84 16.14 -4.71
N ALA A 500 -11.46 16.05 -6.00
CA ALA A 500 -12.10 15.17 -6.97
C ALA A 500 -11.63 13.70 -6.92
N SER A 501 -10.57 13.39 -6.15
CA SER A 501 -9.97 12.05 -6.15
C SER A 501 -10.96 11.00 -5.66
N ARG A 502 -11.07 9.90 -6.41
CA ARG A 502 -11.97 8.78 -6.10
C ARG A 502 -11.20 7.47 -6.14
N PHE A 503 -11.51 6.57 -5.21
CA PHE A 503 -10.93 5.23 -5.15
C PHE A 503 -12.02 4.18 -5.12
N LEU A 504 -11.63 3.00 -5.60
CA LEU A 504 -12.45 1.80 -5.64
C LEU A 504 -11.91 0.80 -4.62
N TYR A 505 -12.76 0.35 -3.72
CA TYR A 505 -12.45 -0.78 -2.84
C TYR A 505 -13.64 -1.71 -2.68
N ASP A 506 -13.37 -2.97 -2.32
CA ASP A 506 -14.41 -3.94 -1.96
C ASP A 506 -15.02 -3.57 -0.60
N ALA A 507 -16.34 -3.66 -0.48
CA ALA A 507 -17.10 -3.24 0.70
C ALA A 507 -16.72 -4.01 1.97
N GLU A 508 -16.23 -5.25 1.84
CA GLU A 508 -15.80 -6.08 2.97
C GLU A 508 -14.31 -5.88 3.30
N LEU A 509 -13.55 -5.19 2.44
CA LEU A 509 -12.12 -5.01 2.62
C LEU A 509 -11.82 -4.02 3.75
N ARG A 510 -11.09 -4.49 4.75
CA ARG A 510 -10.38 -3.64 5.72
C ARG A 510 -9.02 -3.27 5.14
N TYR A 511 -8.87 -2.04 4.71
CA TYR A 511 -7.62 -1.51 4.17
C TYR A 511 -7.11 -0.43 5.11
N TYR A 512 -5.78 -0.39 5.38
CA TYR A 512 -5.25 0.45 6.46
C TYR A 512 -5.82 1.86 6.47
N THR A 513 -5.82 2.44 5.27
CA THR A 513 -5.96 3.87 5.11
C THR A 513 -7.41 4.23 4.89
N ASN A 514 -8.33 3.26 5.02
CA ASN A 514 -9.75 3.46 4.84
C ASN A 514 -10.39 3.57 6.23
N GLY A 515 -10.95 4.74 6.46
CA GLY A 515 -11.83 5.10 7.57
C GLY A 515 -13.08 5.73 7.00
N PHE A 516 -13.68 6.66 7.74
CA PHE A 516 -14.90 7.35 7.34
C PHE A 516 -15.17 8.55 8.24
N ARG A 517 -15.96 9.49 7.72
CA ARG A 517 -16.68 10.48 8.55
C ARG A 517 -18.18 10.24 8.48
N VAL A 518 -18.89 10.82 9.42
CA VAL A 518 -20.35 10.64 9.54
C VAL A 518 -21.11 11.81 8.92
N VAL A 519 -22.31 11.55 8.43
CA VAL A 519 -23.34 12.56 8.18
C VAL A 519 -24.51 12.30 9.10
N ARG A 520 -25.10 13.38 9.61
CA ARG A 520 -26.34 13.37 10.38
C ARG A 520 -27.36 14.24 9.67
N ASP A 521 -28.50 13.65 9.34
CA ASP A 521 -29.60 14.39 8.73
C ASP A 521 -30.19 15.39 9.73
N LEU A 522 -30.53 16.58 9.22
CA LEU A 522 -31.19 17.64 9.97
C LEU A 522 -32.72 17.50 9.84
N PRO A 523 -33.50 17.87 10.87
CA PRO A 523 -34.96 17.77 10.87
C PRO A 523 -35.66 18.54 9.74
#